data_AF-A0A7W0PHF4-F1
#
_entry.id   AF-A0A7W0PHF4-F1
#
_cell.length_a   1.000
_cell.length_b   1.000
_cell.length_c   1.000
_cell.angle_alpha   90.00
_cell.angle_beta   90.00
_cell.angle_gamma   90.00
#
_symmetry.space_group_name_H-M   'P 1'
#
loop_
_entity.id
_entity.type
_entity.pdbx_description
1 polymer ?
#
loop_
_entity_poly.entity_id
_entity_poly.type
_entity_poly.pdbx_seq_one_letter_code
_entity_poly.pdbx_strand_id
1 'polypeptide(L)'
;MSVSRDELMAALEEYYRSCGLKPERAPDGTIRARGFGGVTWIGLPVSAEDLDDAGFEARLVGLADERMPTGELCPLEMLPSPDCAERLYGLLERVGLGERGNVEVYAAA
;
A
#
# COMPACT_ATOMS: atom_id res chain seq x y z
N MET A 1 -5.31 20.97 3.17
CA MET A 1 -4.09 20.65 3.94
C MET A 1 -3.63 19.30 3.44
N SER A 2 -2.37 19.16 3.04
CA SER A 2 -1.81 17.87 2.61
C SER A 2 -1.60 16.99 3.84
N VAL A 3 -2.09 15.75 3.79
CA VAL A 3 -1.82 14.76 4.85
C VAL A 3 -0.36 14.33 4.71
N SER A 4 0.38 14.33 5.83
CA SER A 4 1.77 13.90 5.84
C SER A 4 1.89 12.38 5.70
N ARG A 5 3.04 11.92 5.19
CA ARG A 5 3.33 10.47 5.09
C ARG A 5 3.28 9.79 6.46
N ASP A 6 3.71 10.46 7.52
CA ASP A 6 3.66 9.90 8.87
C ASP A 6 2.23 9.74 9.40
N GLU A 7 1.31 10.63 9.03
CA GLU A 7 -0.12 10.48 9.34
C GLU A 7 -0.74 9.31 8.58
N LEU A 8 -0.44 9.16 7.29
CA LEU A 8 -0.89 8.01 6.50
C LEU A 8 -0.35 6.68 7.05
N MET A 9 0.93 6.66 7.45
CA MET A 9 1.55 5.52 8.12
C MET A 9 0.82 5.19 9.42
N ALA A 10 0.58 6.18 10.27
CA ALA A 10 -0.11 5.98 11.53
C ALA A 10 -1.54 5.43 11.33
N ALA A 11 -2.25 5.93 10.32
CA ALA A 11 -3.59 5.46 9.97
C ALA A 11 -3.59 3.99 9.52
N LEU A 12 -2.66 3.58 8.66
CA LEU A 12 -2.51 2.18 8.24
C LEU A 12 -2.14 1.26 9.42
N GLU A 13 -1.24 1.69 10.30
CA GLU A 13 -0.92 0.91 11.50
C GLU A 13 -2.11 0.76 12.43
N GLU A 14 -2.88 1.83 12.66
CA GLU A 14 -4.08 1.79 13.48
C GLU A 14 -5.13 0.86 12.87
N TYR A 15 -5.35 0.96 11.56
CA TYR A 15 -6.22 0.06 10.81
C TYR A 15 -5.83 -1.41 11.04
N TYR A 16 -4.57 -1.77 10.78
CA TYR A 16 -4.10 -3.14 10.98
C TYR A 16 -4.22 -3.62 12.43
N ARG A 17 -3.89 -2.77 13.41
CA ARG A 17 -4.08 -3.10 14.83
C ARG A 17 -5.55 -3.36 15.16
N SER A 18 -6.47 -2.55 14.59
CA SER A 18 -7.91 -2.73 14.79
C SER A 18 -8.43 -4.05 14.20
N CYS A 19 -7.79 -4.54 13.15
CA CYS A 19 -8.04 -5.87 12.57
C CYS A 19 -7.37 -7.02 13.35
N GLY A 20 -6.70 -6.73 14.48
CA GLY A 20 -5.99 -7.71 15.29
C GLY A 20 -4.64 -8.14 14.73
N LEU A 21 -4.11 -7.42 13.74
CA LEU A 21 -2.80 -7.69 13.14
C LEU A 21 -1.68 -6.98 13.91
N LYS A 22 -0.45 -7.44 13.69
CA LYS A 22 0.76 -6.79 14.20
C LYS A 22 1.47 -6.08 13.06
N PRO A 23 1.26 -4.76 12.88
CA PRO A 23 1.96 -3.99 11.86
C PRO A 23 3.39 -3.68 12.28
N GLU A 24 4.31 -3.74 11.32
CA GLU A 24 5.71 -3.37 11.44
C GLU A 24 6.09 -2.45 10.27
N ARG A 25 6.69 -1.29 10.55
CA ARG A 25 7.23 -0.43 9.49
C ARG A 25 8.45 -1.08 8.87
N ALA A 26 8.49 -1.15 7.54
CA ALA A 26 9.64 -1.63 6.80
C ALA A 26 10.51 -0.45 6.29
N PRO A 27 11.82 -0.68 6.07
CA PRO A 27 12.73 0.36 5.57
C PRO A 27 12.37 0.90 4.18
N ASP A 28 11.58 0.14 3.41
CA ASP A 28 11.09 0.51 2.09
C ASP A 28 9.91 1.49 2.14
N GLY A 29 9.53 2.00 3.32
CA GLY A 29 8.41 2.92 3.49
C GLY A 29 7.05 2.25 3.39
N THR A 30 6.96 0.94 3.59
CA THR A 30 5.70 0.19 3.73
C THR A 30 5.44 -0.20 5.18
N ILE A 31 4.23 -0.68 5.45
CA ILE A 31 3.88 -1.40 6.67
C ILE A 31 3.64 -2.86 6.31
N ARG A 32 4.28 -3.78 7.02
CA ARG A 32 4.06 -5.21 6.88
C ARG A 32 3.23 -5.67 8.07
N ALA A 33 2.08 -6.28 7.80
CA ALA A 33 1.24 -6.82 8.85
C ALA A 33 1.09 -8.33 8.63
N ARG A 34 1.39 -9.14 9.64
CA ARG A 34 1.15 -10.59 9.59
C ARG A 34 -0.12 -10.93 10.35
N GLY A 35 -0.91 -11.84 9.78
CA GLY A 35 -2.24 -12.17 10.27
C GLY A 35 -2.62 -13.63 10.12
N PHE A 36 -3.93 -13.87 10.15
CA PHE A 36 -4.53 -15.20 10.12
C PHE A 36 -3.97 -16.06 8.97
N GLY A 37 -3.62 -17.31 9.27
CA GLY A 37 -3.09 -18.25 8.28
C GLY A 37 -1.65 -17.96 7.81
N GLY A 38 -0.95 -17.00 8.42
CA GLY A 38 0.43 -16.64 8.03
C GLY A 38 0.50 -15.66 6.86
N VAL A 39 -0.63 -15.08 6.46
CA VAL A 39 -0.68 -14.09 5.39
C VAL A 39 0.08 -12.82 5.80
N THR A 40 0.79 -12.22 4.84
CA THR A 40 1.50 -10.96 5.01
C THR A 40 0.88 -9.90 4.11
N TRP A 41 0.31 -8.87 4.73
CA TRP A 41 -0.23 -7.69 4.06
C TRP A 41 0.85 -6.63 3.94
N ILE A 42 0.80 -5.88 2.84
CA ILE A 42 1.67 -4.76 2.54
C ILE A 42 0.81 -3.50 2.48
N GLY A 43 0.91 -2.65 3.50
CA GLY A 43 0.32 -1.31 3.49
C GLY A 43 1.29 -0.30 2.90
N LEU A 44 0.84 0.46 1.91
CA LEU A 44 1.63 1.52 1.27
C LEU A 44 0.93 2.88 1.42
N PRO A 45 1.45 3.81 2.25
CA PRO A 45 1.02 5.19 2.18
C PRO A 45 1.48 5.80 0.86
N VAL A 46 0.60 6.51 0.16
CA VAL A 46 0.91 7.17 -1.12
C VAL A 46 0.67 8.67 -0.97
N SER A 47 1.71 9.46 -1.20
CA SER A 47 1.65 10.91 -1.27
C SER A 47 1.75 11.41 -2.71
N ALA A 48 1.39 12.67 -2.97
CA ALA A 48 1.60 13.28 -4.27
C ALA A 48 3.07 13.22 -4.74
N GLU A 49 4.02 13.37 -3.80
CA GLU A 49 5.47 13.28 -4.07
C GLU A 49 5.89 11.91 -4.57
N ASP A 50 5.25 10.83 -4.10
CA ASP A 50 5.52 9.48 -4.62
C ASP A 50 5.17 9.39 -6.11
N LEU A 51 4.04 9.98 -6.52
CA LEU A 51 3.60 9.95 -7.92
C LEU A 51 4.46 10.79 -8.86
N ASP A 52 5.27 11.69 -8.31
CA ASP A 52 6.23 12.51 -9.04
C ASP A 52 7.62 11.85 -9.12
N ASP A 53 7.86 10.78 -8.34
CA ASP A 53 9.09 10.00 -8.36
C ASP A 53 9.14 9.03 -9.56
N ALA A 54 10.21 9.12 -10.35
CA ALA A 54 10.38 8.33 -11.57
C ALA A 54 10.49 6.82 -11.33
N GLY A 55 10.88 6.39 -10.12
CA GLY A 55 11.00 4.99 -9.73
C GLY A 55 9.74 4.41 -9.09
N PHE A 56 8.74 5.23 -8.79
CA PHE A 56 7.56 4.79 -8.03
C PHE A 56 6.73 3.74 -8.76
N GLU A 57 6.56 3.88 -10.08
CA GLU A 57 5.88 2.89 -10.91
C GLU A 57 6.54 1.51 -10.82
N ALA A 58 7.86 1.45 -10.96
CA ALA A 58 8.60 0.19 -10.87
C ALA A 58 8.52 -0.40 -9.44
N ARG A 59 8.53 0.45 -8.42
CA ARG A 59 8.33 0.04 -7.01
C ARG A 59 6.94 -0.55 -6.78
N LEU A 60 5.88 0.06 -7.31
CA LEU A 60 4.52 -0.47 -7.20
C LEU A 60 4.39 -1.86 -7.81
N VAL A 61 4.92 -2.04 -9.02
CA VAL A 61 4.93 -3.36 -9.68
C VAL A 61 5.70 -4.38 -8.84
N GLY A 62 6.87 -4.00 -8.32
CA GLY A 62 7.68 -4.87 -7.47
C GLY A 62 6.95 -5.29 -6.18
N LEU A 63 6.24 -4.38 -5.53
CA LEU A 63 5.43 -4.69 -4.35
C LEU A 63 4.23 -5.58 -4.69
N ALA A 64 3.56 -5.32 -5.81
CA ALA A 64 2.41 -6.10 -6.26
C ALA A 64 2.77 -7.54 -6.70
N ASP A 65 4.03 -7.77 -7.07
CA ASP A 65 4.59 -9.08 -7.42
C ASP A 65 5.24 -9.80 -6.23
N GLU A 66 5.29 -9.17 -5.04
CA GLU A 66 5.87 -9.78 -3.86
C GLU A 66 5.03 -10.99 -3.40
N ARG A 67 5.74 -12.08 -3.06
CA ARG A 67 5.12 -13.36 -2.69
C ARG A 67 5.41 -13.75 -1.26
N MET A 68 4.41 -14.35 -0.64
CA MET A 68 4.56 -15.06 0.62
C MET A 68 5.42 -16.32 0.43
N PRO A 69 6.00 -16.90 1.49
CA PRO A 69 6.80 -18.12 1.40
C PRO A 69 6.06 -19.33 0.77
N THR A 70 4.73 -19.34 0.86
CA THR A 70 3.84 -20.35 0.26
C THR A 70 3.63 -20.17 -1.25
N GLY A 71 4.06 -19.04 -1.81
CA GLY A 71 4.07 -18.76 -3.24
C GLY A 71 2.93 -17.85 -3.71
N GLU A 72 1.89 -17.63 -2.93
CA GLU A 72 0.82 -16.68 -3.25
C GLU A 72 1.32 -15.22 -3.12
N LEU A 73 0.68 -14.31 -3.85
CA LEU A 73 0.98 -12.88 -3.78
C LEU A 73 0.55 -12.30 -2.43
N CYS A 74 1.34 -11.37 -1.91
CA CYS A 74 0.95 -10.58 -0.75
C CYS A 74 -0.19 -9.62 -1.16
N PRO A 75 -1.25 -9.47 -0.33
CA PRO A 75 -2.17 -8.35 -0.47
C PRO A 75 -1.42 -7.02 -0.33
N LEU A 76 -1.61 -6.13 -1.30
CA LEU A 76 -1.07 -4.78 -1.36
C LEU A 76 -2.22 -3.78 -1.21
N GLU A 77 -2.23 -3.08 -0.09
CA GLU A 77 -3.24 -2.08 0.26
C GLU A 77 -2.61 -0.70 0.22
N MET A 78 -3.18 0.21 -0.55
CA MET A 78 -2.68 1.58 -0.69
C MET A 78 -3.60 2.57 0.00
N LEU A 79 -3.00 3.50 0.74
CA LEU A 79 -3.70 4.64 1.34
C LEU A 79 -3.16 5.94 0.74
N PRO A 80 -3.81 6.48 -0.32
CA PRO A 80 -3.43 7.75 -0.92
C PRO A 80 -3.83 8.94 -0.03
N SER A 81 -3.03 9.99 -0.09
CA SER A 81 -3.48 11.31 0.33
C SER A 81 -4.66 11.75 -0.54
N PRO A 82 -5.64 12.50 0.01
CA PRO A 82 -6.84 12.88 -0.74
C PRO A 82 -6.58 13.64 -2.05
N ASP A 83 -5.48 14.38 -2.12
CA ASP A 83 -5.08 15.18 -3.28
C ASP A 83 -4.39 14.36 -4.39
N CYS A 84 -4.08 13.08 -4.18
CA CYS A 84 -3.42 12.24 -5.16
C CYS A 84 -4.20 10.96 -5.54
N ALA A 85 -5.38 10.72 -4.96
CA ALA A 85 -6.15 9.50 -5.15
C ALA A 85 -6.50 9.23 -6.63
N GLU A 86 -7.05 10.22 -7.35
CA GLU A 86 -7.39 10.05 -8.79
C GLU A 86 -6.15 9.75 -9.65
N ARG A 87 -5.04 10.43 -9.37
CA ARG A 87 -3.76 10.19 -10.07
C ARG A 87 -3.23 8.77 -9.81
N LEU A 88 -3.39 8.26 -8.58
CA LEU A 88 -3.03 6.89 -8.24
C LEU A 88 -3.88 5.88 -9.02
N TYR A 89 -5.20 6.06 -9.09
CA TYR A 89 -6.06 5.16 -9.88
C TYR A 89 -5.65 5.13 -11.36
N GLY A 90 -5.42 6.29 -11.97
CA GLY A 90 -4.95 6.36 -13.37
C GLY A 90 -3.58 5.70 -13.57
N LEU A 91 -2.68 5.78 -12.58
CA LEU A 91 -1.41 5.06 -12.61
C LEU A 91 -1.64 3.54 -12.55
N LEU A 92 -2.47 3.06 -11.61
CA LEU A 92 -2.74 1.63 -11.43
C LEU A 92 -3.36 0.98 -12.66
N GLU A 93 -4.27 1.68 -13.35
CA GLU A 93 -4.80 1.23 -14.64
C GLU A 93 -3.72 1.14 -15.71
N ARG A 94 -2.90 2.20 -15.86
CA ARG A 94 -1.82 2.26 -16.85
C ARG A 94 -0.82 1.12 -16.71
N VAL A 95 -0.52 0.72 -15.48
CA VAL A 95 0.49 -0.31 -15.16
C VAL A 95 -0.12 -1.70 -14.98
N GLY A 96 -1.43 -1.85 -15.20
CA GLY A 96 -2.12 -3.14 -15.14
C GLY A 96 -2.30 -3.70 -13.73
N LEU A 97 -2.32 -2.85 -12.71
CA LEU A 97 -2.56 -3.23 -11.31
C LEU A 97 -4.02 -2.99 -10.87
N GLY A 98 -4.79 -2.16 -11.58
CA GLY A 98 -6.16 -1.77 -11.17
C GLY A 98 -7.17 -2.92 -11.07
N GLU A 99 -6.95 -4.03 -11.79
CA GLU A 99 -7.82 -5.21 -11.78
C GLU A 99 -7.20 -6.41 -11.04
N ARG A 100 -6.02 -6.26 -10.43
CA ARG A 100 -5.36 -7.37 -9.74
C ARG A 100 -6.05 -7.64 -8.41
N GLY A 101 -6.49 -8.88 -8.21
CA GLY A 101 -7.21 -9.30 -6.99
C GLY A 101 -6.40 -9.27 -5.70
N ASN A 102 -5.10 -8.94 -5.74
CA ASN A 102 -4.26 -8.72 -4.55
C ASN A 102 -3.97 -7.23 -4.30
N VAL A 103 -4.55 -6.31 -5.07
CA VAL A 103 -4.29 -4.87 -4.97
C VAL A 103 -5.57 -4.15 -4.58
N GLU A 104 -5.53 -3.39 -3.49
CA GLU A 104 -6.66 -2.58 -3.00
C GLU A 104 -6.22 -1.15 -2.73
N VAL A 105 -7.12 -0.19 -2.95
CA VAL A 105 -6.93 1.23 -2.61
C VAL A 105 -8.02 1.61 -1.62
N TYR A 106 -7.64 2.09 -0.44
CA TYR A 106 -8.56 2.59 0.57
C TYR A 106 -8.72 4.10 0.46
N ALA A 107 -9.93 4.59 0.74
CA ALA A 107 -10.14 6.02 0.92
C ALA A 107 -9.66 6.40 2.34
N ALA A 108 -8.77 7.39 2.43
CA ALA A 108 -8.56 8.09 3.70
C ALA A 108 -9.87 8.81 4.08
N ALA A 109 -10.40 8.50 5.27
CA ALA A 109 -11.62 9.12 5.81
C ALA A 109 -11.40 10.58 6.20
#